data_AF-A0A3D1H7Z0-F1
#
_entry.id   AF-A0A3D1H7Z0-F1
#
_cell.length_a   1.000
_cell.length_b   1.000
_cell.length_c   1.000
_cell.angle_alpha   90.00
_cell.angle_beta   90.00
_cell.angle_gamma   90.00
#
_symmetry.space_group_name_H-M   'P 1'
#
loop_
_entity.id
_entity.type
_entity.pdbx_description
1 polymer ?
#
loop_
_entity_poly.entity_id
_entity_poly.type
_entity_poly.pdbx_seq_one_letter_code
_entity_poly.pdbx_strand_id
1 'polypeptide(L)'
;MGLINKTDAYAYYTSSQKFNGDGVEVDFTLSFYPILSSASSFVVYIDGNEIDDDLYTYNGTTGVITFTTAPDANSEIAVALLKSNLGNYRYISLADVVRNFMVSYVGDGKIISKARRSDVVFHTKRAIQEFSYDISRVEKIQEVQLGSTLTIPMPQDYVNYVAISWVDGGGVEHPIPYGRISHRPSEAILQDDNGNYMFDENAEGIPQSILTGTSVTQTRFTSANSTEIQEIITNTDYFASEAYPSDFTSETNKRYGNEPELSNINGMFTIDEAAGTFSFSSNLVNSIILIKYISDGLGTDDEMRVNKMAEEAIYKYVACAVLESMANVPEYIINRFKKERRASMRNAKLRLYNLKMSEMTNVMRGKSKQIKH
;
A
#
# COMPACT_ATOMS: atom_id res chain seq x y z
N MET A 1 -15.27 1.61 34.65
CA MET A 1 -14.87 2.60 33.62
C MET A 1 -16.06 2.79 32.69
N GLY A 2 -16.75 3.92 32.80
CA GLY A 2 -17.83 4.25 31.85
C GLY A 2 -17.25 4.41 30.45
N LEU A 3 -18.00 4.00 29.43
CA LEU A 3 -17.47 3.81 28.08
C LEU A 3 -17.05 5.11 27.38
N ILE A 4 -17.45 6.31 27.83
CA ILE A 4 -16.97 7.66 27.47
C ILE A 4 -17.84 8.70 28.24
N ASN A 5 -17.33 9.91 28.53
CA ASN A 5 -18.14 11.03 29.05
C ASN A 5 -19.00 11.65 27.92
N LYS A 6 -20.25 12.06 28.21
CA LYS A 6 -21.26 12.44 27.20
C LYS A 6 -20.82 13.52 26.20
N THR A 7 -19.97 14.45 26.61
CA THR A 7 -19.47 15.54 25.74
C THR A 7 -18.43 15.03 24.72
N ASP A 8 -17.64 14.02 25.09
CA ASP A 8 -16.62 13.41 24.24
C ASP A 8 -17.19 12.30 23.33
N ALA A 9 -18.40 11.81 23.63
CA ALA A 9 -19.04 10.74 22.87
C ALA A 9 -19.34 11.15 21.42
N TYR A 10 -19.82 12.39 21.22
CA TYR A 10 -20.15 12.88 19.88
C TYR A 10 -18.89 12.93 19.01
N ALA A 11 -17.86 13.64 19.48
CA ALA A 11 -16.57 13.74 18.79
C ALA A 11 -15.91 12.38 18.51
N TYR A 12 -16.06 11.41 19.43
CA TYR A 12 -15.50 10.06 19.26
C TYR A 12 -16.12 9.29 18.07
N TYR A 13 -17.41 9.49 17.77
CA TYR A 13 -18.10 8.75 16.70
C TYR A 13 -18.21 9.54 15.39
N THR A 14 -18.35 10.85 15.45
CA THR A 14 -18.65 11.68 14.26
C THR A 14 -17.43 12.42 13.72
N SER A 15 -16.29 12.40 14.42
CA SER A 15 -15.13 13.24 14.09
C SER A 15 -15.49 14.73 13.95
N SER A 16 -16.54 15.15 14.65
CA SER A 16 -17.02 16.52 14.68
C SER A 16 -17.31 16.95 16.11
N GLN A 17 -17.13 18.23 16.40
CA GLN A 17 -17.41 18.81 17.70
C GLN A 17 -18.51 19.85 17.55
N LYS A 18 -19.42 19.88 18.53
CA LYS A 18 -20.51 20.83 18.57
C LYS A 18 -20.37 21.79 19.74
N PHE A 19 -20.68 23.04 19.47
CA PHE A 19 -20.78 24.13 20.45
C PHE A 19 -22.10 24.86 20.23
N ASN A 20 -22.54 25.58 21.26
CA ASN A 20 -23.70 26.47 21.15
C ASN A 20 -23.18 27.90 21.21
N GLY A 21 -23.59 28.75 20.26
CA GLY A 21 -23.36 30.19 20.33
C GLY A 21 -24.21 30.85 21.40
N ASP A 22 -23.66 31.86 22.06
CA ASP A 22 -24.34 32.68 23.07
C ASP A 22 -24.51 34.15 22.65
N GLY A 23 -24.06 34.51 21.44
CA GLY A 23 -24.07 35.89 20.92
C GLY A 23 -22.95 36.79 21.46
N VAL A 24 -22.02 36.27 22.27
CA VAL A 24 -20.97 37.06 22.94
C VAL A 24 -19.59 36.41 22.78
N GLU A 25 -19.48 35.11 23.04
CA GLU A 25 -18.25 34.34 22.94
C GLU A 25 -17.85 34.16 21.48
N VAL A 26 -16.63 34.60 21.15
CA VAL A 26 -16.03 34.45 19.83
C VAL A 26 -15.01 33.31 19.79
N ASP A 27 -14.51 32.88 20.95
CA ASP A 27 -13.44 31.90 21.08
C ASP A 27 -13.98 30.55 21.54
N PHE A 28 -13.82 29.52 20.70
CA PHE A 28 -14.24 28.16 21.01
C PHE A 28 -13.03 27.22 20.96
N THR A 29 -12.77 26.52 22.07
CA THR A 29 -11.63 25.58 22.15
C THR A 29 -12.01 24.21 21.61
N LEU A 30 -11.34 23.77 20.55
CA LEU A 30 -11.48 22.42 20.01
C LEU A 30 -10.79 21.41 20.90
N SER A 31 -11.45 20.29 21.17
CA SER A 31 -10.93 19.18 21.99
C SER A 31 -10.39 18.02 21.14
N PHE A 32 -10.03 18.26 19.88
CA PHE A 32 -9.42 17.25 19.02
C PHE A 32 -8.01 16.88 19.52
N TYR A 33 -7.68 15.58 19.49
CA TYR A 33 -6.36 15.08 19.83
C TYR A 33 -5.78 14.20 18.69
N PRO A 34 -4.58 14.48 18.17
CA PRO A 34 -3.74 15.65 18.48
C PRO A 34 -4.41 16.96 18.05
N ILE A 35 -3.94 18.10 18.60
CA ILE A 35 -4.39 19.43 18.17
C ILE A 35 -4.12 19.57 16.67
N LEU A 36 -5.09 20.13 15.94
CA LEU A 36 -4.97 20.31 14.50
C LEU A 36 -3.89 21.36 14.21
N SER A 37 -3.09 21.14 13.18
CA SER A 37 -1.98 22.03 12.84
C SER A 37 -2.41 23.24 12.00
N SER A 38 -3.58 23.18 11.35
CA SER A 38 -4.06 24.19 10.39
C SER A 38 -5.59 24.22 10.31
N ALA A 39 -6.15 25.40 10.03
CA ALA A 39 -7.57 25.62 9.75
C ALA A 39 -8.09 24.75 8.59
N SER A 40 -7.23 24.50 7.60
CA SER A 40 -7.54 23.65 6.42
C SER A 40 -7.84 22.17 6.75
N SER A 41 -7.76 21.77 8.01
CA SER A 41 -7.99 20.39 8.45
C SER A 41 -9.45 20.11 8.82
N PHE A 42 -10.29 21.14 8.89
CA PHE A 42 -11.68 21.06 9.30
C PHE A 42 -12.55 22.05 8.52
N VAL A 43 -13.85 21.85 8.59
CA VAL A 43 -14.88 22.73 8.03
C VAL A 43 -15.81 23.13 9.17
N VAL A 44 -16.22 24.40 9.17
CA VAL A 44 -17.13 24.93 10.19
C VAL A 44 -18.51 25.11 9.59
N TYR A 45 -19.52 24.67 10.32
CA TYR A 45 -20.93 24.86 10.01
C TYR A 45 -21.60 25.67 11.13
N ILE A 46 -22.45 26.62 10.76
CA ILE A 46 -23.37 27.30 11.68
C ILE A 46 -24.80 26.96 11.22
N ASP A 47 -25.59 26.36 12.11
CA ASP A 47 -26.96 25.89 11.84
C ASP A 47 -27.08 25.02 10.58
N GLY A 48 -26.03 24.24 10.30
CA GLY A 48 -25.94 23.32 9.16
C GLY A 48 -25.45 23.95 7.84
N ASN A 49 -25.15 25.25 7.80
CA ASN A 49 -24.55 25.91 6.63
C ASN A 49 -23.05 26.08 6.82
N GLU A 50 -22.27 25.71 5.81
CA GLU A 50 -20.83 25.95 5.78
C GLU A 50 -20.55 27.45 5.74
N ILE A 51 -19.61 27.91 6.57
CA ILE A 51 -19.18 29.30 6.60
C ILE A 51 -17.81 29.44 5.93
N ASP A 52 -17.57 30.62 5.35
CA ASP A 52 -16.29 30.94 4.69
C ASP A 52 -15.13 30.97 5.70
N ASP A 53 -13.96 30.50 5.27
CA ASP A 53 -12.73 30.46 6.06
C ASP A 53 -12.27 31.86 6.49
N ASP A 54 -12.64 32.90 5.76
CA ASP A 54 -12.35 34.29 6.11
C ASP A 54 -13.13 34.78 7.35
N LEU A 55 -14.19 34.08 7.76
CA LEU A 55 -15.04 34.46 8.89
C LEU A 55 -14.53 33.96 10.24
N TYR A 56 -13.49 33.12 10.26
CA TYR A 56 -12.89 32.61 11.48
C TYR A 56 -11.36 32.47 11.35
N THR A 57 -10.68 32.44 12.49
CA THR A 57 -9.24 32.16 12.55
C THR A 57 -8.99 31.00 13.49
N TYR A 58 -7.91 30.25 13.27
CA TYR A 58 -7.58 29.09 14.08
C TYR A 58 -6.14 29.14 14.57
N ASN A 59 -5.96 28.92 15.87
CA ASN A 59 -4.64 28.78 16.47
C ASN A 59 -4.27 27.30 16.60
N GLY A 60 -3.43 26.80 15.69
CA GLY A 60 -2.95 25.41 15.70
C GLY A 60 -2.03 25.02 16.85
N THR A 61 -1.65 25.94 17.74
CA THR A 61 -0.89 25.64 18.96
C THR A 61 -1.81 25.41 20.16
N THR A 62 -2.89 26.19 20.27
CA THR A 62 -3.82 26.13 21.41
C THR A 62 -5.11 25.36 21.10
N GLY A 63 -5.43 25.15 19.82
CA GLY A 63 -6.66 24.51 19.39
C GLY A 63 -7.90 25.40 19.43
N VAL A 64 -7.73 26.72 19.52
CA VAL A 64 -8.85 27.67 19.62
C VAL A 64 -9.25 28.19 18.24
N ILE A 65 -10.54 28.15 17.93
CA ILE A 65 -11.16 28.87 16.81
C ILE A 65 -11.70 30.20 17.35
N THR A 66 -11.40 31.28 16.64
CA THR A 66 -11.90 32.63 16.94
C THR A 66 -12.72 33.13 15.77
N PHE A 67 -14.02 33.35 15.97
CA PHE A 67 -14.92 33.91 14.95
C PHE A 67 -14.79 35.44 14.85
N THR A 68 -14.90 35.97 13.64
CA THR A 68 -14.85 37.43 13.39
C THR A 68 -16.09 38.15 13.95
N THR A 69 -17.24 37.48 13.96
CA THR A 69 -18.48 37.93 14.60
C THR A 69 -18.98 36.81 15.51
N ALA A 70 -19.40 37.15 16.73
CA ALA A 70 -19.90 36.16 17.69
C ALA A 70 -21.12 35.42 17.11
N PRO A 71 -21.14 34.08 17.09
CA PRO A 71 -22.28 33.30 16.64
C PRO A 71 -23.54 33.61 17.47
N ASP A 72 -24.70 33.76 16.81
CA ASP A 72 -25.96 34.16 17.44
C ASP A 72 -26.35 33.24 18.61
N ALA A 73 -27.11 33.78 19.57
CA ALA A 73 -27.58 33.02 20.71
C ALA A 73 -28.43 31.80 20.29
N ASN A 74 -28.06 30.61 20.75
CA ASN A 74 -28.61 29.29 20.39
C ASN A 74 -28.28 28.78 18.98
N SER A 75 -27.39 29.44 18.24
CA SER A 75 -26.85 28.88 16.99
C SER A 75 -26.03 27.62 17.29
N GLU A 76 -26.20 26.58 16.48
CA GLU A 76 -25.40 25.35 16.59
C GLU A 76 -24.14 25.50 15.72
N ILE A 77 -22.99 25.53 16.37
CA ILE A 77 -21.69 25.53 15.70
C ILE A 77 -21.23 24.08 15.64
N ALA A 78 -21.00 23.56 14.44
CA ALA A 78 -20.43 22.24 14.23
C ALA A 78 -19.09 22.34 13.48
N VAL A 79 -18.03 21.85 14.09
CA VAL A 79 -16.69 21.80 13.49
C VAL A 79 -16.41 20.35 13.11
N ALA A 80 -16.33 20.06 11.82
CA ALA A 80 -16.12 18.71 11.31
C ALA A 80 -14.73 18.56 10.70
N LEU A 81 -14.01 17.50 11.05
CA LEU A 81 -12.71 17.21 10.43
C LEU A 81 -12.90 16.84 8.95
N LEU A 82 -12.10 17.44 8.06
CA LEU A 82 -12.12 17.14 6.63
C LEU A 82 -11.68 15.69 6.36
N LYS A 83 -10.72 15.20 7.15
CA LYS A 83 -10.25 13.81 7.13
C LYS A 83 -10.52 13.17 8.49
N SER A 84 -11.49 12.26 8.55
CA SER A 84 -11.80 11.53 9.78
C SER A 84 -10.70 10.50 10.09
N ASN A 85 -10.18 10.52 11.32
CA ASN A 85 -9.12 9.62 11.80
C ASN A 85 -9.69 8.40 12.54
N LEU A 86 -10.87 7.94 12.12
CA LEU A 86 -11.54 6.81 12.76
C LEU A 86 -10.72 5.53 12.60
N GLY A 87 -10.61 4.76 13.69
CA GLY A 87 -9.87 3.50 13.69
C GLY A 87 -8.35 3.61 13.82
N ASN A 88 -7.76 4.82 13.78
CA ASN A 88 -6.30 5.00 13.94
C ASN A 88 -5.77 4.52 15.31
N TYR A 89 -6.62 4.48 16.34
CA TYR A 89 -6.24 4.00 17.68
C TYR A 89 -5.73 2.55 17.69
N ARG A 90 -6.02 1.74 16.67
CA ARG A 90 -5.45 0.39 16.57
C ARG A 90 -3.96 0.38 16.25
N TYR A 91 -3.40 1.52 15.85
CA TYR A 91 -2.01 1.69 15.50
C TYR A 91 -1.26 2.52 16.56
N ILE A 92 0.06 2.38 16.57
CA ILE A 92 1.01 3.19 17.34
C ILE A 92 2.05 3.76 16.37
N SER A 93 2.39 5.04 16.52
CA SER A 93 3.35 5.72 15.63
C SER A 93 4.79 5.25 15.91
N LEU A 94 5.68 5.35 14.92
CA LEU A 94 7.11 5.08 15.13
C LEU A 94 7.70 5.92 16.25
N ALA A 95 7.32 7.19 16.35
CA ALA A 95 7.79 8.07 17.41
C ALA A 95 7.41 7.54 18.81
N ASP A 96 6.18 7.04 18.96
CA ASP A 96 5.70 6.48 20.22
C ASP A 96 6.36 5.15 20.55
N VAL A 97 6.53 4.26 19.55
CA VAL A 97 7.28 3.00 19.69
C VAL A 97 8.69 3.28 20.19
N VAL A 98 9.40 4.23 19.59
CA VAL A 98 10.76 4.58 20.00
C VAL A 98 10.78 5.13 21.43
N ARG A 99 9.84 6.03 21.78
CA ARG A 99 9.73 6.58 23.15
C ARG A 99 9.47 5.48 24.18
N ASN A 100 8.50 4.61 23.91
CA ASN A 100 8.15 3.50 24.78
C ASN A 100 9.30 2.49 24.92
N PHE A 101 10.02 2.20 23.84
CA PHE A 101 11.20 1.34 23.87
C PHE A 101 12.31 1.93 24.75
N MET A 102 12.62 3.22 24.59
CA MET A 102 13.62 3.89 25.41
C MET A 102 13.25 3.84 26.91
N VAL A 103 11.98 4.03 27.25
CA VAL A 103 11.50 4.00 28.64
C VAL A 103 11.50 2.58 29.22
N SER A 104 11.17 1.57 28.43
CA SER A 104 11.00 0.19 28.93
C SER A 104 12.29 -0.63 28.88
N TYR A 105 13.06 -0.56 27.79
CA TYR A 105 14.21 -1.43 27.56
C TYR A 105 15.58 -0.78 27.85
N VAL A 106 15.68 0.55 27.81
CA VAL A 106 16.95 1.27 27.99
C VAL A 106 17.01 1.96 29.36
N GLY A 107 18.15 1.91 30.03
CA GLY A 107 18.40 2.65 31.28
C GLY A 107 19.21 1.86 32.30
N ASP A 108 19.56 2.54 33.39
CA ASP A 108 20.36 1.96 34.46
C ASP A 108 19.64 0.77 35.13
N GLY A 109 20.38 -0.31 35.36
CA GLY A 109 19.84 -1.56 35.89
C GLY A 109 19.14 -2.48 34.87
N LYS A 110 19.05 -2.08 33.60
CA LYS A 110 18.53 -2.93 32.51
C LYS A 110 19.65 -3.61 31.72
N ILE A 111 19.29 -4.62 30.94
CA ILE A 111 20.23 -5.34 30.06
C ILE A 111 20.87 -4.38 29.04
N ILE A 112 20.09 -3.44 28.51
CA ILE A 112 20.59 -2.35 27.67
C ILE A 112 20.77 -1.11 28.55
N SER A 113 21.99 -0.90 29.02
CA SER A 113 22.33 0.23 29.90
C SER A 113 22.17 1.58 29.19
N LYS A 114 22.67 1.68 27.96
CA LYS A 114 22.63 2.91 27.15
C LYS A 114 22.49 2.57 25.67
N ALA A 115 21.60 3.29 24.99
CA ALA A 115 21.44 3.26 23.54
C ALA A 115 21.22 4.67 22.99
N ARG A 116 21.73 4.96 21.79
CA ARG A 116 21.48 6.25 21.13
C ARG A 116 20.09 6.22 20.50
N ARG A 117 19.32 7.32 20.63
CA ARG A 117 17.97 7.40 20.03
C ARG A 117 17.99 7.19 18.51
N SER A 118 19.02 7.70 17.82
CA SER A 118 19.19 7.50 16.37
C SER A 118 19.33 6.03 15.98
N ASP A 119 20.03 5.24 16.80
CA ASP A 119 20.25 3.81 16.59
C ASP A 119 18.96 3.02 16.77
N VAL A 120 18.21 3.33 17.85
CA VAL A 120 16.88 2.75 18.09
C VAL A 120 15.90 3.10 16.97
N VAL A 121 15.91 4.35 16.48
CA VAL A 121 15.08 4.76 15.34
C VAL A 121 15.43 3.97 14.09
N PHE A 122 16.71 3.82 13.77
CA PHE A 122 17.18 3.04 12.61
C PHE A 122 16.70 1.58 12.68
N HIS A 123 16.91 0.92 13.82
CA HIS A 123 16.46 -0.46 14.02
C HIS A 123 14.94 -0.59 14.05
N THR A 124 14.21 0.43 14.51
CA THR A 124 12.74 0.45 14.48
C THR A 124 12.22 0.58 13.05
N LYS A 125 12.82 1.45 12.23
CA LYS A 125 12.48 1.56 10.79
C LYS A 125 12.70 0.22 10.06
N ARG A 126 13.85 -0.41 10.29
CA ARG A 126 14.15 -1.77 9.78
C ARG A 126 13.13 -2.79 10.27
N ALA A 127 12.76 -2.75 11.55
CA ALA A 127 11.76 -3.66 12.11
C ALA A 127 10.40 -3.51 11.41
N ILE A 128 9.95 -2.27 11.14
CA ILE A 128 8.71 -2.00 10.43
C ILE A 128 8.76 -2.56 9.01
N GLN A 129 9.84 -2.33 8.27
CA GLN A 129 10.00 -2.86 6.90
C GLN A 129 9.90 -4.39 6.86
N GLU A 130 10.69 -5.09 7.68
CA GLU A 130 10.65 -6.56 7.78
C GLU A 130 9.25 -7.07 8.19
N PHE A 131 8.58 -6.32 9.07
CA PHE A 131 7.24 -6.65 9.51
C PHE A 131 6.19 -6.47 8.41
N SER A 132 6.34 -5.43 7.58
CA SER A 132 5.49 -5.17 6.41
C SER A 132 5.60 -6.29 5.38
N TYR A 133 6.79 -6.83 5.15
CA TYR A 133 7.03 -7.91 4.19
C TYR A 133 6.42 -9.24 4.62
N ASP A 134 6.76 -9.70 5.84
CA ASP A 134 6.52 -11.09 6.23
C ASP A 134 5.28 -11.32 7.11
N ILE A 135 4.89 -10.29 7.86
CA ILE A 135 3.94 -10.45 8.97
C ILE A 135 2.63 -9.75 8.70
N SER A 136 2.66 -8.43 8.48
CA SER A 136 1.44 -7.66 8.24
C SER A 136 0.94 -7.81 6.82
N ARG A 137 1.86 -8.01 5.84
CA ARG A 137 1.58 -7.86 4.40
C ARG A 137 0.71 -6.64 4.18
N VAL A 138 1.28 -5.46 4.39
CA VAL A 138 0.56 -4.20 4.16
C VAL A 138 0.27 -4.11 2.66
N GLU A 139 -0.86 -4.69 2.29
CA GLU A 139 -1.37 -4.70 0.94
C GLU A 139 -2.02 -3.35 0.71
N LYS A 140 -1.35 -2.52 -0.09
CA LYS A 140 -1.94 -1.32 -0.64
C LYS A 140 -2.60 -1.68 -1.96
N ILE A 141 -3.77 -1.10 -2.19
CA ILE A 141 -4.53 -1.27 -3.41
C ILE A 141 -4.61 0.10 -4.05
N GLN A 142 -4.09 0.21 -5.28
CA GLN A 142 -4.22 1.41 -6.08
C GLN A 142 -5.15 1.14 -7.25
N GLU A 143 -6.15 2.00 -7.40
CA GLU A 143 -7.03 2.02 -8.56
C GLU A 143 -6.50 3.04 -9.56
N VAL A 144 -6.26 2.59 -10.79
CA VAL A 144 -5.72 3.43 -11.85
C VAL A 144 -6.41 3.10 -13.17
N GLN A 145 -6.85 4.14 -13.87
CA GLN A 145 -7.35 4.04 -15.24
C GLN A 145 -6.18 3.78 -16.20
N LEU A 146 -6.23 2.70 -16.97
CA LEU A 146 -5.18 2.41 -17.95
C LEU A 146 -5.36 3.29 -19.20
N GLY A 147 -4.33 4.08 -19.52
CA GLY A 147 -4.29 4.90 -20.72
C GLY A 147 -3.96 4.12 -21.99
N SER A 148 -4.00 4.81 -23.13
CA SER A 148 -3.63 4.24 -24.45
C SER A 148 -2.16 3.82 -24.56
N THR A 149 -1.32 4.24 -23.61
CA THR A 149 0.09 3.83 -23.53
C THR A 149 0.26 2.43 -22.96
N LEU A 150 -0.79 1.82 -22.39
CA LEU A 150 -0.76 0.47 -21.80
C LEU A 150 0.31 0.30 -20.70
N THR A 151 0.71 1.39 -20.06
CA THR A 151 1.72 1.41 -19.01
C THR A 151 1.22 2.16 -17.79
N ILE A 152 1.60 1.68 -16.60
CA ILE A 152 1.33 2.35 -15.32
C ILE A 152 2.66 2.44 -14.55
N PRO A 153 3.09 3.64 -14.10
CA PRO A 153 4.28 3.77 -13.27
C PRO A 153 4.07 3.10 -11.90
N MET A 154 5.13 2.48 -11.38
CA MET A 154 5.09 1.88 -10.05
C MET A 154 4.94 2.95 -8.96
N PRO A 155 4.20 2.65 -7.88
CA PRO A 155 4.20 3.46 -6.67
C PRO A 155 5.62 3.64 -6.10
N GLN A 156 5.89 4.78 -5.46
CA GLN A 156 7.22 5.06 -4.90
C GLN A 156 7.65 4.09 -3.79
N ASP A 157 6.68 3.52 -3.06
CA ASP A 157 6.87 2.60 -1.95
C ASP A 157 6.65 1.14 -2.36
N TYR A 158 6.60 0.85 -3.66
CA TYR A 158 6.42 -0.49 -4.20
C TYR A 158 7.63 -1.39 -3.89
N VAL A 159 7.36 -2.57 -3.32
CA VAL A 159 8.38 -3.60 -3.10
C VAL A 159 8.11 -4.86 -3.91
N ASN A 160 6.86 -5.33 -3.91
CA ASN A 160 6.46 -6.50 -4.70
C ASN A 160 4.97 -6.48 -4.99
N TYR A 161 4.52 -7.10 -6.08
CA TYR A 161 3.10 -7.25 -6.37
C TYR A 161 2.51 -8.45 -5.63
N VAL A 162 1.24 -8.34 -5.25
CA VAL A 162 0.43 -9.42 -4.69
C VAL A 162 -0.48 -9.97 -5.78
N ALA A 163 -1.22 -9.08 -6.44
CA ALA A 163 -2.11 -9.41 -7.53
C ALA A 163 -2.37 -8.14 -8.36
N ILE A 164 -2.62 -8.33 -9.65
CA ILE A 164 -3.09 -7.27 -10.53
C ILE A 164 -4.39 -7.76 -11.15
N SER A 165 -5.42 -6.94 -11.10
CA SER A 165 -6.74 -7.25 -11.64
C SER A 165 -7.30 -6.06 -12.39
N TRP A 166 -8.19 -6.32 -13.35
CA TRP A 166 -9.03 -5.28 -13.91
C TRP A 166 -10.44 -5.38 -13.33
N VAL A 167 -11.16 -4.26 -13.33
CA VAL A 167 -12.53 -4.17 -12.78
C VAL A 167 -13.51 -4.02 -13.92
N ASP A 168 -14.57 -4.83 -13.92
CA ASP A 168 -15.66 -4.70 -14.88
C ASP A 168 -16.69 -3.63 -14.48
N GLY A 169 -17.67 -3.38 -15.35
CA GLY A 169 -18.75 -2.41 -15.07
C GLY A 169 -19.66 -2.79 -13.89
N GLY A 170 -19.58 -4.05 -13.40
CA GLY A 170 -20.28 -4.52 -12.21
C GLY A 170 -19.45 -4.39 -10.92
N GLY A 171 -18.20 -3.91 -11.01
CA GLY A 171 -17.28 -3.82 -9.88
C GLY A 171 -16.62 -5.15 -9.51
N VAL A 172 -16.68 -6.16 -10.38
CA VAL A 172 -16.05 -7.46 -10.14
C VAL A 172 -14.60 -7.42 -10.61
N GLU A 173 -13.70 -7.91 -9.74
CA GLU A 173 -12.29 -8.03 -10.05
C GLU A 173 -12.00 -9.29 -10.88
N HIS A 174 -11.29 -9.10 -11.99
CA HIS A 174 -10.81 -10.16 -12.86
C HIS A 174 -9.28 -10.21 -12.83
N PRO A 175 -8.66 -11.28 -12.31
CA PRO A 175 -7.22 -11.35 -12.18
C PRO A 175 -6.53 -11.38 -13.54
N ILE A 176 -5.47 -10.60 -13.67
CA ILE A 176 -4.59 -10.55 -14.84
C ILE A 176 -3.35 -11.38 -14.49
N PRO A 177 -3.05 -12.46 -15.22
CA PRO A 177 -1.84 -13.24 -15.01
C PRO A 177 -0.59 -12.50 -15.50
N TYR A 178 0.55 -12.88 -14.91
CA TYR A 178 1.85 -12.42 -15.35
C TYR A 178 2.23 -13.08 -16.69
N GLY A 179 2.51 -12.26 -17.70
CA GLY A 179 2.89 -12.70 -19.04
C GLY A 179 4.31 -13.26 -19.05
N ARG A 180 4.46 -14.58 -18.97
CA ARG A 180 5.77 -15.27 -19.07
C ARG A 180 6.29 -15.40 -20.51
N ILE A 181 5.48 -15.03 -21.49
CA ILE A 181 5.78 -15.16 -22.92
C ILE A 181 6.57 -13.98 -23.50
N SER A 182 6.59 -12.85 -22.80
CA SER A 182 7.32 -11.66 -23.19
C SER A 182 8.05 -11.11 -21.98
N HIS A 183 9.33 -10.82 -22.15
CA HIS A 183 10.15 -10.19 -21.12
C HIS A 183 10.61 -8.83 -21.63
N ARG A 184 10.75 -7.90 -20.70
CA ARG A 184 11.35 -6.61 -20.98
C ARG A 184 12.83 -6.68 -20.64
N PRO A 185 13.72 -6.46 -21.62
CA PRO A 185 15.15 -6.44 -21.33
C PRO A 185 15.45 -5.27 -20.39
N SER A 186 16.34 -5.47 -19.44
CA SER A 186 16.81 -4.40 -18.54
C SER A 186 17.43 -3.25 -19.31
N GLU A 187 18.07 -3.55 -20.44
CA GLU A 187 18.62 -2.58 -21.39
C GLU A 187 18.41 -3.09 -22.82
N ALA A 188 17.89 -2.23 -23.70
CA ALA A 188 17.78 -2.53 -25.13
C ALA A 188 18.97 -1.92 -25.86
N ILE A 189 20.03 -2.69 -26.00
CA ILE A 189 21.28 -2.29 -26.65
C ILE A 189 21.07 -2.09 -28.15
N LEU A 190 21.53 -0.97 -28.69
CA LEU A 190 21.48 -0.69 -30.13
C LEU A 190 22.65 -1.35 -30.86
N GLN A 191 22.35 -1.85 -32.06
CA GLN A 191 23.31 -2.45 -32.97
C GLN A 191 23.26 -1.77 -34.34
N ASP A 192 24.39 -1.72 -35.02
CA ASP A 192 24.46 -1.34 -36.43
C ASP A 192 23.96 -2.46 -37.36
N ASP A 193 23.86 -2.19 -38.66
CA ASP A 193 23.43 -3.16 -39.67
C ASP A 193 24.39 -4.36 -39.82
N ASN A 194 25.61 -4.24 -39.29
CA ASN A 194 26.63 -5.29 -39.26
C ASN A 194 26.58 -6.12 -37.97
N GLY A 195 25.70 -5.80 -37.02
CA GLY A 195 25.53 -6.47 -35.74
C GLY A 195 26.52 -6.05 -34.65
N ASN A 196 27.30 -4.98 -34.86
CA ASN A 196 28.17 -4.44 -33.82
C ASN A 196 27.38 -3.54 -32.87
N TYR A 197 27.76 -3.54 -31.59
CA TYR A 197 27.17 -2.63 -30.61
C TYR A 197 27.54 -1.18 -30.91
N MET A 198 26.55 -0.30 -30.79
CA MET A 198 26.75 1.13 -30.91
C MET A 198 27.16 1.73 -29.56
N PHE A 199 28.06 2.70 -29.60
CA PHE A 199 28.54 3.42 -28.41
C PHE A 199 28.31 4.92 -28.59
N ASP A 200 28.08 5.60 -27.48
CA ASP A 200 28.20 7.05 -27.39
C ASP A 200 29.68 7.42 -27.37
N GLU A 201 30.08 8.28 -28.31
CA GLU A 201 31.46 8.68 -28.53
C GLU A 201 31.67 10.12 -28.04
N ASN A 202 32.79 10.37 -27.36
CA ASN A 202 33.17 11.75 -27.02
C ASN A 202 33.56 12.54 -28.28
N ALA A 203 33.82 13.84 -28.10
CA ALA A 203 34.37 14.71 -29.15
C ALA A 203 35.66 14.19 -29.82
N GLU A 204 36.39 13.27 -29.18
CA GLU A 204 37.60 12.62 -29.72
C GLU A 204 37.34 11.22 -30.36
N GLY A 205 36.09 10.78 -30.48
CA GLY A 205 35.75 9.47 -31.08
C GLY A 205 36.06 8.26 -30.20
N ILE A 206 36.16 8.45 -28.88
CA ILE A 206 36.42 7.38 -27.91
C ILE A 206 35.07 6.91 -27.32
N PRO A 207 34.73 5.61 -27.41
CA PRO A 207 33.48 5.08 -26.87
C PRO A 207 33.46 5.16 -25.34
N GLN A 208 32.44 5.79 -24.76
CA GLN A 208 32.27 5.90 -23.30
C GLN A 208 31.14 5.04 -22.74
N SER A 209 29.98 5.02 -23.42
CA SER A 209 28.79 4.31 -22.95
C SER A 209 28.15 3.55 -24.10
N ILE A 210 27.50 2.43 -23.82
CA ILE A 210 26.72 1.70 -24.82
C ILE A 210 25.44 2.48 -25.13
N LEU A 211 25.06 2.56 -26.40
CA LEU A 211 23.86 3.26 -26.82
C LEU A 211 22.65 2.34 -26.64
N THR A 212 21.61 2.85 -25.98
CA THR A 212 20.36 2.11 -25.71
C THR A 212 19.18 2.76 -26.42
N GLY A 213 18.20 1.94 -26.81
CA GLY A 213 17.01 2.37 -27.54
C GLY A 213 15.70 1.84 -26.95
N THR A 214 14.61 1.96 -27.69
CA THR A 214 13.33 1.37 -27.29
C THR A 214 13.33 -0.13 -27.53
N SER A 215 12.90 -0.91 -26.54
CA SER A 215 12.82 -2.36 -26.69
C SER A 215 11.82 -2.77 -27.79
N VAL A 216 12.33 -3.46 -28.82
CA VAL A 216 11.51 -4.03 -29.89
C VAL A 216 10.52 -5.08 -29.34
N THR A 217 10.91 -5.85 -28.31
CA THR A 217 10.01 -6.85 -27.69
C THR A 217 8.83 -6.16 -27.02
N GLN A 218 9.07 -5.02 -26.37
CA GLN A 218 8.01 -4.24 -25.75
C GLN A 218 7.06 -3.65 -26.78
N THR A 219 7.60 -2.97 -27.80
CA THR A 219 6.78 -2.36 -28.85
C THR A 219 5.89 -3.38 -29.53
N ARG A 220 6.43 -4.57 -29.84
CA ARG A 220 5.64 -5.66 -30.43
C ARG A 220 4.57 -6.19 -29.47
N PHE A 221 4.90 -6.33 -28.19
CA PHE A 221 3.96 -6.83 -27.17
C PHE A 221 2.77 -5.90 -26.95
N THR A 222 2.98 -4.59 -26.92
CA THR A 222 1.88 -3.61 -26.77
C THR A 222 1.05 -3.43 -28.03
N SER A 223 1.67 -3.64 -29.21
CA SER A 223 0.99 -3.49 -30.49
C SER A 223 0.26 -4.76 -30.94
N ALA A 224 0.62 -5.92 -30.41
CA ALA A 224 -0.03 -7.18 -30.77
C ALA A 224 -1.48 -7.22 -30.23
N ASN A 225 -2.41 -7.65 -31.07
CA ASN A 225 -3.79 -7.88 -30.65
C ASN A 225 -3.88 -9.14 -29.79
N SER A 226 -4.83 -9.19 -28.85
CA SER A 226 -5.02 -10.37 -27.99
C SER A 226 -5.25 -11.66 -28.78
N THR A 227 -5.90 -11.57 -29.95
CA THR A 227 -6.12 -12.71 -30.85
C THR A 227 -4.80 -13.23 -31.44
N GLU A 228 -3.92 -12.34 -31.90
CA GLU A 228 -2.60 -12.69 -32.45
C GLU A 228 -1.71 -13.35 -31.39
N ILE A 229 -1.76 -12.86 -30.15
CA ILE A 229 -1.03 -13.46 -29.02
C ILE A 229 -1.53 -14.88 -28.72
N GLN A 230 -2.85 -15.09 -28.72
CA GLN A 230 -3.45 -16.41 -28.49
C GLN A 230 -3.18 -17.40 -29.64
N GLU A 231 -3.17 -16.94 -30.88
CA GLU A 231 -2.79 -17.73 -32.05
C GLU A 231 -1.32 -18.20 -31.99
N ILE A 232 -0.39 -17.31 -31.59
CA ILE A 232 1.02 -17.63 -31.39
C ILE A 232 1.21 -18.68 -30.29
N ILE A 233 0.50 -18.54 -29.16
CA ILE A 233 0.60 -19.43 -28.00
C ILE A 233 0.06 -20.83 -28.32
N THR A 234 -1.06 -20.92 -29.04
CA THR A 234 -1.73 -22.19 -29.32
C THR A 234 -1.08 -22.98 -30.47
N ASN A 235 -0.15 -22.37 -31.22
CA ASN A 235 0.52 -22.96 -32.38
C ASN A 235 -0.47 -23.67 -33.31
N THR A 236 -1.57 -22.98 -33.64
CA THR A 236 -2.62 -23.53 -34.49
C THR A 236 -2.28 -23.19 -35.94
N ASP A 237 -1.49 -24.03 -36.57
CA ASP A 237 -1.11 -23.89 -37.98
C ASP A 237 -2.35 -24.01 -38.91
N TYR A 238 -2.57 -22.97 -39.72
CA TYR A 238 -2.96 -23.04 -41.14
C TYR A 238 -4.44 -23.02 -41.62
N PHE A 239 -5.51 -23.06 -40.81
CA PHE A 239 -6.90 -23.03 -41.39
C PHE A 239 -7.96 -22.16 -40.68
N ALA A 240 -7.57 -21.12 -39.92
CA ALA A 240 -8.54 -20.16 -39.38
C ALA A 240 -8.87 -19.08 -40.43
N SER A 241 -9.59 -19.47 -41.48
CA SER A 241 -10.11 -18.54 -42.50
C SER A 241 -11.06 -17.52 -41.88
N GLU A 242 -10.99 -16.26 -42.35
CA GLU A 242 -11.84 -15.09 -42.04
C GLU A 242 -13.38 -15.33 -42.12
N ALA A 243 -13.82 -16.55 -42.48
CA ALA A 243 -15.21 -16.88 -42.75
C ALA A 243 -16.04 -17.32 -41.53
N TYR A 244 -15.42 -17.78 -40.42
CA TYR A 244 -16.16 -18.32 -39.27
C TYR A 244 -15.53 -17.98 -37.90
N PRO A 245 -15.77 -16.77 -37.37
CA PRO A 245 -15.31 -16.39 -36.02
C PRO A 245 -15.96 -17.20 -34.89
N SER A 246 -17.12 -17.82 -35.13
CA SER A 246 -17.93 -18.49 -34.10
C SER A 246 -17.43 -19.88 -33.69
N ASP A 247 -16.76 -20.60 -34.58
CA ASP A 247 -16.23 -21.95 -34.29
C ASP A 247 -14.93 -21.92 -33.45
N PHE A 248 -14.26 -20.77 -33.40
CA PHE A 248 -13.03 -20.59 -32.61
C PHE A 248 -13.28 -20.69 -31.09
N THR A 249 -14.49 -20.34 -30.64
CA THR A 249 -14.88 -20.41 -29.21
C THR A 249 -15.41 -21.77 -28.77
N SER A 250 -15.83 -22.63 -29.71
CA SER A 250 -16.45 -23.92 -29.41
C SER A 250 -15.43 -25.06 -29.32
N GLU A 251 -14.36 -25.03 -30.12
CA GLU A 251 -13.35 -26.11 -30.14
C GLU A 251 -12.10 -25.86 -29.28
N THR A 252 -11.84 -24.62 -28.85
CA THR A 252 -10.74 -24.29 -27.90
C THR A 252 -11.01 -24.76 -26.47
N ASN A 253 -12.18 -25.33 -26.20
CA ASN A 253 -12.60 -25.91 -24.92
C ASN A 253 -12.36 -27.43 -24.83
N LYS A 254 -11.23 -27.95 -25.35
CA LYS A 254 -10.82 -29.32 -25.03
C LYS A 254 -10.58 -29.40 -23.51
N ARG A 255 -11.27 -30.32 -22.84
CA ARG A 255 -11.21 -30.55 -21.38
C ARG A 255 -9.79 -30.74 -20.81
N TYR A 256 -8.79 -31.03 -21.66
CA TYR A 256 -7.38 -31.20 -21.29
C TYR A 256 -6.48 -30.70 -22.44
N GLY A 257 -5.37 -30.03 -22.10
CA GLY A 257 -4.28 -29.73 -23.04
C GLY A 257 -3.85 -28.26 -23.14
N ASN A 258 -4.68 -27.30 -22.68
CA ASN A 258 -4.34 -25.89 -22.70
C ASN A 258 -3.62 -25.47 -21.41
N GLU A 259 -2.61 -24.60 -21.53
CA GLU A 259 -1.99 -23.95 -20.37
C GLU A 259 -2.94 -22.87 -19.82
N PRO A 260 -3.53 -23.05 -18.62
CA PRO A 260 -4.55 -22.12 -18.11
C PRO A 260 -4.03 -20.70 -17.87
N GLU A 261 -2.71 -20.56 -17.68
CA GLU A 261 -2.05 -19.26 -17.50
C GLU A 261 -2.05 -18.41 -18.78
N LEU A 262 -2.06 -19.07 -19.94
CA LEU A 262 -2.04 -18.42 -21.25
C LEU A 262 -3.40 -18.40 -21.92
N SER A 263 -4.29 -19.34 -21.57
CA SER A 263 -5.66 -19.42 -22.09
C SER A 263 -6.62 -18.56 -21.26
N ASN A 264 -6.45 -17.24 -21.31
CA ASN A 264 -7.27 -16.30 -20.56
C ASN A 264 -7.75 -15.11 -21.42
N ILE A 265 -8.97 -14.63 -21.15
CA ILE A 265 -9.52 -13.42 -21.78
C ILE A 265 -9.11 -12.13 -21.07
N ASN A 266 -8.59 -12.25 -19.85
CA ASN A 266 -8.28 -11.13 -18.95
C ASN A 266 -6.99 -10.38 -19.33
N GLY A 267 -6.34 -10.74 -20.43
CA GLY A 267 -5.07 -10.16 -20.85
C GLY A 267 -3.90 -10.62 -19.99
N MET A 268 -2.78 -9.92 -20.10
CA MET A 268 -1.54 -10.24 -19.40
C MET A 268 -0.78 -8.96 -19.08
N PHE A 269 0.00 -9.01 -18.00
CA PHE A 269 0.88 -7.90 -17.63
C PHE A 269 2.33 -8.35 -17.56
N THR A 270 3.24 -7.43 -17.85
CA THR A 270 4.69 -7.58 -17.69
C THR A 270 5.22 -6.49 -16.77
N ILE A 271 6.34 -6.76 -16.12
CA ILE A 271 6.99 -5.83 -15.20
C ILE A 271 8.26 -5.33 -15.88
N ASP A 272 8.40 -4.00 -15.97
CA ASP A 272 9.65 -3.34 -16.32
C ASP A 272 10.31 -2.83 -15.04
N GLU A 273 11.25 -3.61 -14.50
CA GLU A 273 11.99 -3.22 -13.29
C GLU A 273 12.94 -2.04 -13.55
N ALA A 274 13.48 -1.91 -14.77
CA ALA A 274 14.43 -0.86 -15.12
C ALA A 274 13.73 0.50 -15.29
N ALA A 275 12.58 0.52 -15.96
CA ALA A 275 11.77 1.72 -16.12
C ALA A 275 10.86 1.99 -14.91
N GLY A 276 10.68 1.01 -14.01
CA GLY A 276 9.76 1.11 -12.88
C GLY A 276 8.29 1.20 -13.33
N THR A 277 7.90 0.40 -14.32
CA THR A 277 6.53 0.43 -14.87
C THR A 277 5.91 -0.95 -15.00
N PHE A 278 4.60 -1.04 -14.81
CA PHE A 278 3.79 -2.17 -15.25
C PHE A 278 3.33 -1.94 -16.67
N SER A 279 3.27 -3.00 -17.46
CA SER A 279 2.77 -2.94 -18.82
C SER A 279 1.77 -4.02 -19.11
N PHE A 280 0.81 -3.69 -19.96
CA PHE A 280 -0.39 -4.47 -20.14
C PHE A 280 -0.59 -4.81 -21.60
N SER A 281 -1.29 -5.90 -21.85
CA SER A 281 -1.75 -6.26 -23.19
C SER A 281 -2.83 -5.29 -23.69
N SER A 282 -2.92 -5.17 -25.02
CA SER A 282 -3.78 -4.22 -25.73
C SER A 282 -5.27 -4.34 -25.43
N ASN A 283 -5.77 -5.52 -25.06
CA ASN A 283 -7.18 -5.74 -24.69
C ASN A 283 -7.62 -5.03 -23.40
N LEU A 284 -6.68 -4.49 -22.61
CA LEU A 284 -6.96 -3.78 -21.36
C LEU A 284 -7.01 -2.25 -21.53
N VAL A 285 -6.88 -1.72 -22.76
CA VAL A 285 -7.00 -0.28 -23.02
C VAL A 285 -8.28 0.28 -22.40
N ASN A 286 -8.16 1.39 -21.66
CA ASN A 286 -9.27 2.06 -20.97
C ASN A 286 -9.98 1.22 -19.90
N SER A 287 -9.41 0.10 -19.45
CA SER A 287 -9.89 -0.63 -18.29
C SER A 287 -9.38 0.01 -16.99
N ILE A 288 -10.16 -0.12 -15.92
CA ILE A 288 -9.73 0.21 -14.57
C ILE A 288 -8.89 -0.94 -14.04
N ILE A 289 -7.66 -0.65 -13.63
CA ILE A 289 -6.72 -1.63 -13.08
C ILE A 289 -6.58 -1.41 -11.57
N LEU A 290 -6.67 -2.50 -10.81
CA LEU A 290 -6.32 -2.57 -9.41
C LEU A 290 -4.94 -3.21 -9.26
N ILE A 291 -4.00 -2.43 -8.73
CA ILE A 291 -2.65 -2.89 -8.41
C ILE A 291 -2.60 -3.16 -6.91
N LYS A 292 -2.51 -4.44 -6.54
CA LYS A 292 -2.35 -4.88 -5.15
C LYS A 292 -0.88 -5.16 -4.93
N TYR A 293 -0.24 -4.42 -4.03
CA TYR A 293 1.19 -4.51 -3.81
C TYR A 293 1.57 -4.42 -2.33
N ILE A 294 2.74 -4.97 -2.02
CA ILE A 294 3.38 -4.87 -0.71
C ILE A 294 4.17 -3.57 -0.68
N SER A 295 3.85 -2.73 0.30
CA SER A 295 4.59 -1.52 0.63
C SER A 295 5.66 -1.79 1.71
N ASP A 296 6.75 -1.04 1.70
CA ASP A 296 7.75 -1.07 2.78
C ASP A 296 7.27 -0.37 4.08
N GLY A 297 6.18 0.40 4.00
CA GLY A 297 5.56 1.10 5.13
C GLY A 297 6.38 2.28 5.67
N LEU A 298 7.36 2.79 4.91
CA LEU A 298 8.19 3.93 5.28
C LEU A 298 7.99 5.17 4.39
N GLY A 299 6.97 5.19 3.52
CA GLY A 299 6.75 6.27 2.56
C GLY A 299 6.52 7.64 3.20
N THR A 300 5.60 7.73 4.17
CA THR A 300 5.28 8.97 4.90
C THR A 300 5.29 8.73 6.41
N ASP A 301 5.52 9.77 7.23
CA ASP A 301 5.47 9.67 8.69
C ASP A 301 4.13 9.09 9.21
N ASP A 302 3.01 9.40 8.54
CA ASP A 302 1.69 8.83 8.84
C ASP A 302 1.61 7.32 8.56
N GLU A 303 2.41 6.83 7.63
CA GLU A 303 2.46 5.41 7.27
C GLU A 303 3.38 4.61 8.20
N MET A 304 4.35 5.27 8.84
CA MET A 304 5.27 4.67 9.81
C MET A 304 4.56 4.36 11.14
N ARG A 305 3.62 3.42 11.10
CA ARG A 305 2.78 3.00 12.22
C ARG A 305 2.63 1.49 12.27
N VAL A 306 2.52 0.96 13.48
CA VAL A 306 2.42 -0.48 13.74
C VAL A 306 1.11 -0.78 14.43
N ASN A 307 0.46 -1.90 14.11
CA ASN A 307 -0.72 -2.33 14.85
C ASN A 307 -0.34 -2.69 16.30
N LYS A 308 -1.13 -2.27 17.28
CA LYS A 308 -0.90 -2.57 18.71
C LYS A 308 -0.76 -4.06 19.02
N MET A 309 -1.36 -4.94 18.22
CA MET A 309 -1.20 -6.41 18.35
C MET A 309 0.24 -6.90 18.09
N ALA A 310 1.01 -6.10 17.33
CA ALA A 310 2.37 -6.39 16.88
C ALA A 310 3.45 -5.58 17.60
N GLU A 311 3.05 -4.60 18.42
CA GLU A 311 3.96 -3.69 19.13
C GLU A 311 5.08 -4.42 19.89
N GLU A 312 4.72 -5.44 20.67
CA GLU A 312 5.69 -6.25 21.42
C GLU A 312 6.72 -6.95 20.52
N ALA A 313 6.31 -7.39 19.32
CA ALA A 313 7.23 -8.02 18.38
C ALA A 313 8.27 -7.03 17.85
N ILE A 314 7.88 -5.78 17.62
CA ILE A 314 8.81 -4.71 17.23
C ILE A 314 9.79 -4.41 18.37
N TYR A 315 9.33 -4.30 19.62
CA TYR A 315 10.22 -4.09 20.76
C TYR A 315 11.26 -5.21 20.89
N LYS A 316 10.84 -6.48 20.77
CA LYS A 316 11.77 -7.62 20.83
C LYS A 316 12.72 -7.68 19.64
N TYR A 317 12.28 -7.25 18.46
CA TYR A 317 13.16 -7.12 17.30
C TYR A 317 14.25 -6.07 17.55
N VAL A 318 13.85 -4.86 17.96
CA VAL A 318 14.78 -3.75 18.21
C VAL A 318 15.74 -4.09 19.34
N ALA A 319 15.26 -4.68 20.44
CA ALA A 319 16.12 -5.13 21.55
C ALA A 319 17.18 -6.13 21.08
N CYS A 320 16.79 -7.11 20.25
CA CYS A 320 17.72 -8.09 19.69
C CYS A 320 18.76 -7.41 18.78
N ALA A 321 18.34 -6.51 17.90
CA ALA A 321 19.23 -5.83 16.96
C ALA A 321 20.24 -4.90 17.67
N VAL A 322 19.79 -4.17 18.69
CA VAL A 322 20.66 -3.33 19.53
C VAL A 322 21.65 -4.20 20.32
N LEU A 323 21.21 -5.33 20.90
CA LEU A 323 22.12 -6.22 21.63
C LEU A 323 23.14 -6.91 20.73
N GLU A 324 22.79 -7.18 19.47
CA GLU A 324 23.70 -7.73 18.46
C GLU A 324 24.80 -6.74 18.05
N SER A 325 24.54 -5.43 18.10
CA SER A 325 25.53 -4.39 17.77
C SER A 325 26.41 -3.98 18.96
N MET A 326 25.99 -4.29 20.19
CA MET A 326 26.74 -3.95 21.41
C MET A 326 27.96 -4.86 21.62
N ALA A 327 29.10 -4.25 21.97
CA ALA A 327 30.28 -4.98 22.40
C ALA A 327 30.09 -5.57 23.82
N ASN A 328 30.79 -6.66 24.11
CA ASN A 328 30.84 -7.32 25.43
C ASN A 328 29.51 -7.89 25.95
N VAL A 329 28.55 -8.18 25.06
CA VAL A 329 27.34 -8.92 25.41
C VAL A 329 27.58 -10.42 25.23
N PRO A 330 27.40 -11.26 26.28
CA PRO A 330 27.53 -12.70 26.15
C PRO A 330 26.56 -13.31 25.13
N GLU A 331 27.03 -14.29 24.36
CA GLU A 331 26.25 -14.91 23.28
C GLU A 331 24.94 -15.55 23.78
N TYR A 332 24.91 -16.10 25.00
CA TYR A 332 23.70 -16.73 25.56
C TYR A 332 22.56 -15.72 25.74
N ILE A 333 22.87 -14.45 26.01
CA ILE A 333 21.87 -13.37 26.11
C ILE A 333 21.32 -13.10 24.71
N ILE A 334 22.20 -12.92 23.73
CA ILE A 334 21.81 -12.69 22.33
C ILE A 334 20.93 -13.85 21.83
N ASN A 335 21.33 -15.09 22.08
CA ASN A 335 20.57 -16.27 21.67
C ASN A 335 19.20 -16.38 22.35
N ARG A 336 19.06 -15.92 23.60
CA ARG A 336 17.76 -15.80 24.27
C ARG A 336 16.88 -14.76 23.56
N PHE A 337 17.40 -13.57 23.27
CA PHE A 337 16.64 -12.53 22.58
C PHE A 337 16.28 -12.91 21.14
N LYS A 338 17.13 -13.65 20.42
CA LYS A 338 16.79 -14.23 19.11
C LYS A 338 15.59 -15.18 19.19
N LYS A 339 15.50 -16.00 20.25
CA LYS A 339 14.35 -16.89 20.49
C LYS A 339 13.09 -16.11 20.84
N GLU A 340 13.18 -15.11 21.74
CA GLU A 340 12.06 -14.23 22.10
C GLU A 340 11.54 -13.43 20.89
N ARG A 341 12.44 -12.91 20.04
CA ARG A 341 12.10 -12.23 18.77
C ARG A 341 11.31 -13.13 17.85
N ARG A 342 11.79 -14.35 17.57
CA ARG A 342 11.09 -15.30 16.68
C ARG A 342 9.71 -15.67 17.22
N ALA A 343 9.60 -15.93 18.52
CA ALA A 343 8.34 -16.28 19.16
C ALA A 343 7.32 -15.13 19.10
N SER A 344 7.75 -13.90 19.43
CA SER A 344 6.89 -12.71 19.39
C SER A 344 6.45 -12.35 17.97
N MET A 345 7.34 -12.46 16.97
CA MET A 345 6.99 -12.28 15.55
C MET A 345 5.93 -13.29 15.08
N ARG A 346 6.07 -14.58 15.44
CA ARG A 346 5.06 -15.60 15.13
C ARG A 346 3.72 -15.30 15.79
N ASN A 347 3.74 -14.88 17.05
CA ASN A 347 2.52 -14.53 17.77
C ASN A 347 1.84 -13.29 17.17
N ALA A 348 2.61 -12.27 16.79
CA ALA A 348 2.09 -11.08 16.11
C ALA A 348 1.44 -11.45 14.77
N LYS A 349 2.07 -12.34 13.99
CA LYS A 349 1.50 -12.88 12.75
C LYS A 349 0.13 -13.52 13.00
N LEU A 350 0.06 -14.47 13.94
CA LEU A 350 -1.21 -15.14 14.25
C LEU A 350 -2.32 -14.17 14.70
N ARG A 351 -1.96 -13.12 15.45
CA ARG A 351 -2.90 -12.08 15.88
C ARG A 351 -3.41 -11.24 14.70
N LEU A 352 -2.52 -10.87 13.78
CA LEU A 352 -2.86 -10.02 12.64
C LEU A 352 -3.65 -10.73 11.54
N TYR A 353 -3.39 -12.01 11.29
CA TYR A 353 -4.13 -12.80 10.31
C TYR A 353 -5.62 -12.95 10.63
N ASN A 354 -6.07 -12.55 11.83
CA ASN A 354 -7.48 -12.45 12.23
C ASN A 354 -8.34 -13.64 11.77
N LEU A 355 -7.84 -14.86 12.02
CA LEU A 355 -8.50 -16.08 11.58
C LEU A 355 -9.77 -16.30 12.40
N LYS A 356 -10.91 -15.84 11.87
CA LYS A 356 -12.23 -16.06 12.48
C LYS A 356 -12.79 -17.40 12.05
N MET A 357 -13.04 -18.27 13.03
CA MET A 357 -13.53 -19.62 12.78
C MET A 357 -14.85 -19.64 12.00
N SER A 358 -15.76 -18.71 12.27
CA SER A 358 -17.06 -18.61 11.58
C SER A 358 -16.91 -18.38 10.07
N GLU A 359 -16.04 -17.47 9.66
CA GLU A 359 -15.77 -17.16 8.25
C GLU A 359 -15.12 -18.37 7.56
N MET A 360 -14.16 -19.02 8.21
CA MET A 360 -13.55 -20.26 7.71
C MET A 360 -14.59 -21.37 7.53
N THR A 361 -15.50 -21.56 8.49
CA THR A 361 -16.55 -22.59 8.37
C THR A 361 -17.49 -22.34 7.19
N ASN A 362 -17.80 -21.08 6.87
CA ASN A 362 -18.64 -20.76 5.72
C ASN A 362 -17.97 -21.11 4.39
N VAL A 363 -16.68 -20.79 4.23
CA VAL A 363 -15.91 -21.16 3.04
C VAL A 363 -15.76 -22.68 2.92
N MET A 364 -15.49 -23.37 4.04
CA MET A 364 -15.27 -24.82 4.04
C MET A 364 -16.54 -25.63 3.81
N ARG A 365 -17.71 -25.14 4.23
CA ARG A 365 -19.03 -25.76 3.93
C ARG A 365 -19.31 -25.83 2.42
N GLY A 366 -18.82 -24.87 1.64
CA GLY A 366 -18.93 -24.91 0.18
C GLY A 366 -18.05 -25.99 -0.45
N LYS A 367 -16.88 -26.27 0.13
CA LYS A 367 -15.90 -27.24 -0.41
C LYS A 367 -16.32 -28.69 -0.27
N SER A 368 -17.19 -29.04 0.69
CA SER A 368 -17.68 -30.42 0.85
C SER A 368 -18.73 -30.83 -0.19
N LYS A 369 -19.21 -29.89 -1.03
CA LYS A 369 -19.95 -30.24 -2.24
C LYS A 369 -18.96 -30.74 -3.30
N GLN A 370 -18.47 -31.96 -3.12
CA GLN A 370 -17.98 -32.71 -4.26
C GLN A 370 -19.16 -32.89 -5.21
N ILE A 371 -19.12 -32.26 -6.38
CA ILE A 371 -19.92 -32.70 -7.52
C ILE A 371 -19.43 -34.11 -7.80
N LYS A 372 -20.21 -35.12 -7.38
CA LYS A 372 -19.97 -36.51 -7.75
C LYS A 372 -20.04 -36.56 -9.28
N HIS A 373 -18.93 -36.92 -9.92
CA HIS A 373 -18.90 -37.36 -11.30
C HIS A 373 -18.95 -38.88 -11.36
#